data_AF-A0A7W7YH78-F1
#
_entry.id   AF-A0A7W7YH78-F1
#
_cell.length_a   1.000
_cell.length_b   1.000
_cell.length_c   1.000
_cell.angle_alpha   90.00
_cell.angle_beta   90.00
_cell.angle_gamma   90.00
#
_symmetry.space_group_name_H-M   'P 1'
#
loop_
_entity.id
_entity.type
_entity.pdbx_description
1 polymer ?
#
loop_
_entity_poly.entity_id
_entity_poly.type
_entity_poly.pdbx_seq_one_letter_code
_entity_poly.pdbx_strand_id
1 'polypeptide(L)' 'MERALVLILKRERERVGISATKLAEQIGISRTTITHLENDDARPTFWVLRKIAAGLKVDISECVVEALEAEVKAKPNKKR' A
#
# COMPACT_ATOMS: atom_id res chain seq x y z
N MET A 1 7.91 7.28 2.55
CA MET A 1 6.56 7.17 3.12
C MET A 1 5.65 6.37 2.20
N GLU A 2 5.49 6.83 0.95
CA GLU A 2 4.63 6.18 -0.06
C GLU A 2 4.93 4.69 -0.27
N ARG A 3 6.22 4.33 -0.32
CA ARG A 3 6.64 2.93 -0.51
C ARG A 3 6.20 2.02 0.64
N ALA A 4 6.38 2.45 1.88
CA ALA A 4 5.97 1.68 3.06
C ALA A 4 4.46 1.43 3.04
N LEU A 5 3.67 2.44 2.67
CA LEU A 5 2.22 2.32 2.54
C LEU A 5 1.81 1.32 1.45
N VAL A 6 2.48 1.33 0.29
CA VAL A 6 2.22 0.34 -0.77
C VAL A 6 2.52 -1.08 -0.30
N LEU A 7 3.62 -1.28 0.44
CA LEU A 7 3.98 -2.60 0.98
C LEU A 7 2.97 -3.10 2.02
N ILE A 8 2.46 -2.20 2.87
CA ILE A 8 1.40 -2.52 3.83
C ILE A 8 0.13 -2.95 3.09
N LEU A 9 -0.31 -2.17 2.10
CA LEU A 9 -1.49 -2.53 1.29
C LEU A 9 -1.31 -3.84 0.52
N LYS A 10 -0.10 -4.12 0.01
CA LYS A 10 0.24 -5.40 -0.61
C LYS A 10 0.09 -6.56 0.40
N ARG A 11 0.63 -6.40 1.61
CA ARG A 11 0.50 -7.38 2.69
C ARG A 11 -0.96 -7.64 3.03
N GLU A 12 -1.78 -6.60 3.14
CA GLU A 12 -3.21 -6.74 3.39
C GLU A 12 -3.93 -7.47 2.25
N ARG A 13 -3.57 -7.18 0.99
CA ARG A 13 -4.07 -7.92 -0.18
C ARG A 13 -3.77 -9.41 -0.09
N GLU A 14 -2.53 -9.75 0.23
CA GLU A 14 -2.09 -11.13 0.38
C GLU A 14 -2.76 -11.82 1.58
N ARG A 15 -2.95 -11.11 2.69
CA ARG A 15 -3.67 -11.60 3.88
C ARG A 15 -5.12 -11.96 3.58
N VAL A 16 -5.80 -11.17 2.74
CA VAL A 16 -7.19 -11.44 2.30
C VAL A 16 -7.24 -12.49 1.18
N GLY A 17 -6.08 -12.90 0.64
CA GLY A 17 -5.97 -13.99 -0.34
C GLY A 17 -6.47 -13.65 -1.74
N ILE A 18 -6.50 -12.36 -2.11
CA ILE A 18 -6.92 -11.94 -3.46
C ILE A 18 -5.71 -11.60 -4.34
N SER A 19 -5.83 -11.90 -5.63
CA SER A 19 -4.79 -11.56 -6.60
C SER A 19 -4.80 -10.06 -6.94
N ALA A 20 -3.67 -9.55 -7.45
CA ALA A 20 -3.60 -8.19 -7.98
C ALA A 20 -4.62 -7.95 -9.11
N THR A 21 -4.86 -8.96 -9.95
CA THR A 21 -5.90 -8.91 -11.00
C THR A 21 -7.30 -8.72 -10.41
N LYS A 22 -7.65 -9.52 -9.41
CA LYS A 22 -8.97 -9.44 -8.76
C LYS A 22 -9.18 -8.09 -8.07
N LEU A 23 -8.14 -7.58 -7.40
CA LEU A 23 -8.20 -6.24 -6.80
C LEU A 23 -8.38 -5.15 -7.86
N ALA A 24 -7.64 -5.22 -8.96
CA ALA A 24 -7.73 -4.28 -10.09
C ALA A 24 -9.15 -4.22 -10.66
N GLU A 25 -9.75 -5.39 -10.92
CA GLU A 25 -11.12 -5.52 -11.41
C GLU A 25 -12.13 -4.91 -10.42
N GLN A 26 -11.97 -5.17 -9.12
CA GLN A 26 -12.88 -4.66 -8.08
C GLN A 26 -12.87 -3.14 -7.97
N ILE A 27 -11.71 -2.50 -8.14
CA ILE A 27 -11.56 -1.05 -7.93
C ILE A 27 -11.52 -0.24 -9.23
N GLY A 28 -11.59 -0.91 -10.38
CA GLY A 28 -11.65 -0.31 -11.71
C GLY A 28 -10.33 0.31 -12.16
N ILE A 29 -9.20 -0.31 -11.83
CA ILE A 29 -7.87 0.12 -12.30
C ILE A 29 -7.16 -1.02 -13.04
N SER A 30 -6.13 -0.70 -13.81
CA SER A 30 -5.36 -1.73 -14.49
C SER A 30 -4.59 -2.60 -13.50
N ARG A 31 -4.56 -3.93 -13.75
CA ARG A 31 -3.66 -4.88 -13.07
C ARG A 31 -2.21 -4.40 -13.13
N THR A 32 -1.77 -3.86 -14.28
CA THR A 32 -0.40 -3.39 -14.46
C THR A 32 -0.04 -2.24 -13.50
N THR A 33 -1.00 -1.36 -13.22
CA THR A 33 -0.83 -0.30 -12.22
C THR A 33 -0.54 -0.89 -10.86
N ILE A 34 -1.34 -1.87 -10.41
CA ILE A 34 -1.13 -2.51 -9.10
C ILE A 34 0.25 -3.17 -9.03
N THR A 35 0.63 -3.95 -10.06
CA THR A 35 1.93 -4.64 -10.06
C THR A 35 3.10 -3.67 -10.08
N HIS A 36 3.04 -2.58 -10.85
CA HIS A 36 4.10 -1.57 -10.86
C HIS A 36 4.24 -0.89 -9.50
N LEU A 37 3.12 -0.58 -8.83
CA LEU A 37 3.18 -0.03 -7.47
C LEU A 37 3.85 -1.04 -6.51
N GLU A 38 3.42 -2.30 -6.53
CA GLU A 38 3.95 -3.35 -5.66
C GLU A 38 5.45 -3.60 -5.90
N ASN A 39 5.93 -3.45 -7.14
CA ASN A 39 7.33 -3.64 -7.51
C ASN A 39 8.21 -2.39 -7.33
N ASP A 40 7.64 -1.24 -6.96
CA ASP A 40 8.34 0.07 -6.90
C ASP A 40 8.67 0.67 -8.28
N ASP A 41 8.04 0.18 -9.35
CA ASP A 41 8.23 0.66 -10.72
C ASP A 41 7.43 1.95 -11.01
N ALA A 42 6.51 2.33 -10.12
CA ALA A 42 5.69 3.53 -10.27
C ALA A 42 5.43 4.22 -8.92
N ARG A 43 5.32 5.54 -8.95
CA ARG A 43 4.91 6.34 -7.79
C ARG A 43 3.37 6.34 -7.67
N PRO A 44 2.81 5.92 -6.52
CA PRO A 44 1.37 5.96 -6.33
C PRO A 44 0.87 7.39 -6.12
N THR A 45 -0.32 7.68 -6.63
CA THR A 45 -1.08 8.85 -6.14
C THR A 45 -1.89 8.44 -4.91
N PHE A 46 -2.22 9.42 -4.06
CA PHE A 46 -3.11 9.17 -2.92
C PHE A 46 -4.45 8.57 -3.33
N TRP A 47 -4.98 8.97 -4.50
CA TRP A 47 -6.23 8.42 -5.04
C TRP A 47 -6.14 6.91 -5.28
N VAL A 48 -5.05 6.41 -5.87
CA VAL A 48 -4.86 4.98 -6.11
C VAL A 48 -4.71 4.22 -4.79
N LEU A 49 -3.97 4.77 -3.83
CA LEU A 49 -3.81 4.17 -2.49
C LEU A 49 -5.16 4.03 -1.78
N ARG A 50 -5.98 5.08 -1.82
CA ARG A 50 -7.34 5.07 -1.26
C ARG A 50 -8.23 4.05 -1.95
N LYS A 51 -8.14 3.92 -3.28
CA LYS A 51 -8.88 2.91 -4.05
C LYS A 51 -8.50 1.49 -3.64
N ILE A 52 -7.19 1.22 -3.51
CA ILE A 52 -6.68 -0.08 -3.05
C ILE A 52 -7.20 -0.39 -1.65
N ALA A 53 -7.06 0.52 -0.69
CA ALA A 53 -7.57 0.32 0.67
C ALA A 53 -9.09 0.06 0.70
N ALA A 54 -9.87 0.81 -0.09
CA ALA A 54 -11.30 0.58 -0.22
C ALA A 54 -11.64 -0.80 -0.80
N GLY A 55 -10.90 -1.27 -1.82
CA GLY A 55 -11.06 -2.61 -2.40
C GLY A 55 -10.71 -3.73 -1.41
N LEU A 56 -9.74 -3.48 -0.54
CA LEU A 56 -9.33 -4.39 0.53
C LEU A 56 -10.19 -4.30 1.80
N LYS A 57 -11.10 -3.32 1.87
CA LYS A 57 -11.93 -3.03 3.05
C LYS A 57 -11.09 -2.77 4.31
N VAL A 58 -9.97 -2.08 4.15
CA VAL A 58 -9.10 -1.65 5.27
C VAL A 58 -9.17 -0.14 5.43
N ASP A 59 -8.93 0.35 6.64
CA ASP A 59 -8.83 1.79 6.89
C ASP A 59 -7.46 2.30 6.41
N ILE A 60 -7.47 3.19 5.43
CA ILE A 60 -6.23 3.80 4.90
C ILE A 60 -5.47 4.58 5.99
N SER A 61 -6.18 5.14 6.97
CA SER A 61 -5.59 5.92 8.07
C SER A 61 -4.72 5.03 8.95
N GLU A 62 -5.20 3.82 9.28
CA GLU A 62 -4.43 2.83 10.04
C GLU A 62 -3.17 2.42 9.27
N CYS A 63 -3.29 2.17 7.96
CA CYS A 63 -2.13 1.85 7.12
C CYS A 63 -1.11 3.01 7.06
N VAL A 64 -1.57 4.26 7.06
CA VAL A 64 -0.69 5.44 7.08
C VAL A 64 0.03 5.58 8.42
N VAL A 65 -0.65 5.36 9.54
CA VAL A 65 -0.04 5.36 10.87
C VAL A 65 1.03 4.28 10.95
N GLU A 66 0.74 3.05 10.50
CA GLU A 66 1.73 1.97 10.46
C GLU A 66 2.93 2.32 9.57
N ALA A 67 2.69 2.92 8.40
CA ALA A 67 3.78 3.37 7.50
C ALA A 67 4.68 4.41 8.18
N LEU A 68 4.08 5.37 8.90
CA LEU A 68 4.80 6.39 9.66
C LEU A 68 5.67 5.77 10.77
N GLU A 69 5.11 4.84 11.54
CA GLU A 69 5.84 4.16 12.60
C GLU A 69 7.01 3.33 12.06
N ALA A 70 6.83 2.67 10.92
CA ALA A 70 7.90 1.92 10.25
C ALA A 70 9.08 2.83 9.86
N GLU A 71 8.80 4.06 9.39
CA GLU A 71 9.84 5.04 9.08
C GLU A 71 10.56 5.58 10.32
N VAL A 72 9.84 5.77 11.43
CA VAL A 72 10.42 6.19 12.71
C VAL A 72 11.36 5.11 13.26
N LYS A 73 10.96 3.84 13.19
CA LYS A 73 11.80 2.70 13.60
C LYS A 73 13.03 2.52 12.71
N ALA A 74 12.92 2.81 11.40
CA ALA A 74 14.01 2.67 10.44
C ALA A 74 15.05 3.80 10.50
N LYS A 75 14.73 4.94 11.12
CA LYS A 75 15.72 5.99 11.43
C LYS A 75 16.29 5.69 12.81
N PRO A 76 17.46 5.02 12.92
CA PRO A 76 18.03 4.76 14.23
C PRO A 76 18.26 6.11 14.90
N ASN A 77 17.74 6.20 16.11
CA ASN A 77 17.85 7.30 17.04
C ASN A 77 19.30 7.79 17.08
N LYS A 78 19.65 8.83 16.31
CA LYS A 78 20.86 9.64 16.51
C LYS A 78 20.65 10.45 17.80
N LYS A 79 20.58 9.78 18.95
CA LYS A 79 20.63 10.43 20.25
C LYS A 79 22.04 10.25 20.81
N ARG A 80 22.75 11.37 20.70
CA ARG A 80 23.88 11.86 21.50
C ARG A 80 25.24 11.21 21.25
#